data_AF-A0A2V3ZYP7-F1
#
_entry.id   AF-A0A2V3ZYP7-F1
#
_cell.length_a   1.000
_cell.length_b   1.000
_cell.length_c   1.000
_cell.angle_alpha   90.00
_cell.angle_beta   90.00
_cell.angle_gamma   90.00
#
_symmetry.space_group_name_H-M   'P 1'
#
loop_
_entity.id
_entity.type
_entity.pdbx_description
1 polymer ?
#
loop_
_entity_poly.entity_id
_entity_poly.type
_entity_poly.pdbx_seq_one_letter_code
_entity_poly.pdbx_strand_id
1 'polypeptide(L)'
;MRMRTNHVLLLLLALSLFISCNSNNFEEHKIGDNLIDENSEVVLIDSLTIKSSTVIMDSLVTSGFKKSILGRYQDEFLGDVKTEFYGVLDFSGGFKKPTSSEGADINIEFDSLVFMAYPDTLYFGDTLQPQRIIINQLSEEIELPDNELAYYAHSKFDYNENPLLDTEFFLKPVKQSKYNQVIDNHGAEGEIDYSEKYYGKGIFIKMENADAIALGKEIVDSVNTESEIFNNVNQWHKFIKGLVIRPGDENTVMWQAPIGEGKLKLRLYYHETDYEDAGKQKFHDFQIVADGPDEQKSFTNYSSDRSSTPQGLDRLIKQEDELDSEQTDHLTFIQGGVGLYTKINIPYIENLKRLGIAGGVLKAELIMYPKNDSFDDELFPLPTADKFSRLTSLILYNTNEDNEFRSFIPGVNNTAIAFRVNDNLQNKDETFYSVDLTSYVNSVVVSGKEYEDAILIGIQREVVGNTYDRLIIEDDPDSDYRMKLKVTYVIQR
;
A
#
# COMPACT_ATOMS: atom_id res chain seq x y z
N MET A 1 -97.55 -18.05 3.15
CA MET A 1 -97.26 -19.45 2.76
C MET A 1 -95.75 -19.59 2.75
N ARG A 2 -95.21 -20.44 3.64
CA ARG A 2 -93.82 -20.43 4.12
C ARG A 2 -92.81 -20.90 3.07
N MET A 3 -91.68 -20.17 3.04
CA MET A 3 -90.38 -20.54 2.47
C MET A 3 -90.00 -21.99 2.80
N ARG A 4 -89.63 -22.77 1.78
CA ARG A 4 -88.77 -23.96 1.89
C ARG A 4 -88.28 -24.37 0.50
N THR A 5 -87.46 -23.52 -0.09
CA THR A 5 -86.76 -23.82 -1.35
C THR A 5 -85.47 -23.02 -1.38
N ASN A 6 -84.39 -23.64 -1.85
CA ASN A 6 -83.07 -23.03 -2.10
C ASN A 6 -82.02 -23.10 -0.99
N HIS A 7 -81.97 -24.17 -0.19
CA HIS A 7 -80.74 -24.51 0.57
C HIS A 7 -79.93 -25.61 -0.09
N VAL A 8 -80.57 -26.59 -0.74
CA VAL A 8 -79.87 -27.68 -1.44
C VAL A 8 -79.16 -27.20 -2.71
N LEU A 9 -79.78 -26.27 -3.46
CA LEU A 9 -79.18 -25.71 -4.68
C LEU A 9 -78.00 -24.76 -4.36
N LEU A 10 -78.08 -24.05 -3.25
CA LEU A 10 -77.02 -23.16 -2.76
C LEU A 10 -75.85 -23.95 -2.15
N LEU A 11 -76.13 -25.10 -1.51
CA LEU A 11 -75.10 -26.03 -1.06
C LEU A 11 -74.38 -26.71 -2.24
N LEU A 12 -75.10 -27.09 -3.30
CA LEU A 12 -74.52 -27.68 -4.51
C LEU A 12 -73.68 -26.68 -5.31
N LEU A 13 -74.09 -25.40 -5.35
CA LEU A 13 -73.31 -24.34 -5.98
C LEU A 13 -72.06 -23.99 -5.16
N ALA A 14 -72.16 -23.97 -3.82
CA ALA A 14 -71.01 -23.77 -2.93
C ALA A 14 -70.01 -24.93 -2.97
N LEU A 15 -70.47 -26.17 -3.17
CA LEU A 15 -69.59 -27.34 -3.31
C LEU A 15 -68.82 -27.36 -4.64
N SER A 16 -69.34 -26.70 -5.68
CA SER A 16 -68.65 -26.56 -6.98
C SER A 16 -67.48 -25.56 -6.95
N LEU A 17 -67.40 -24.69 -5.94
CA LEU A 17 -66.29 -23.73 -5.75
C LEU A 17 -65.09 -24.33 -5.00
N PHE A 18 -65.17 -25.58 -4.52
CA PHE A 18 -64.07 -26.26 -3.82
C PHE A 18 -63.36 -27.35 -4.65
N ILE A 19 -63.74 -27.53 -5.92
CA ILE A 19 -62.96 -28.35 -6.85
C ILE A 19 -61.97 -27.41 -7.55
N SER A 20 -60.95 -26.97 -6.81
CA SER A 20 -59.69 -26.58 -7.46
C SER A 20 -59.08 -27.88 -8.01
N CYS A 21 -58.93 -27.95 -9.32
CA CYS A 21 -58.00 -28.89 -9.91
C CYS A 21 -56.61 -28.54 -9.37
N ASN A 22 -56.16 -29.22 -8.33
CA ASN A 22 -54.73 -29.45 -8.18
C ASN A 22 -54.34 -30.32 -9.37
N SER A 23 -53.96 -29.69 -10.47
CA SER A 23 -53.10 -30.36 -11.43
C SER A 23 -51.84 -30.69 -10.64
N ASN A 24 -51.69 -31.96 -10.26
CA ASN A 24 -50.47 -32.51 -9.64
C ASN A 24 -49.26 -32.47 -10.59
N ASN A 25 -49.30 -31.64 -11.63
CA ASN A 25 -48.16 -31.27 -12.45
C ASN A 25 -47.76 -29.84 -12.06
N PHE A 26 -47.22 -29.68 -10.85
CA PHE A 26 -46.06 -28.81 -10.75
C PHE A 26 -44.95 -29.59 -11.45
N GLU A 27 -44.83 -29.41 -12.76
CA GLU A 27 -43.53 -29.62 -13.38
C GLU A 27 -42.62 -28.62 -12.69
N GLU A 28 -41.83 -29.14 -11.76
CA GLU A 28 -40.62 -28.49 -11.30
C GLU A 28 -39.82 -28.25 -12.57
N HIS A 29 -40.01 -27.08 -13.20
CA HIS A 29 -39.18 -26.65 -14.30
C HIS A 29 -37.79 -26.39 -13.69
N LYS A 30 -37.03 -27.48 -13.55
CA LYS A 30 -35.60 -27.45 -13.36
C LYS A 30 -35.00 -26.93 -14.66
N ILE A 31 -34.98 -25.61 -14.75
CA ILE A 31 -34.25 -24.90 -15.80
C ILE A 31 -32.77 -25.30 -15.62
N GLY A 32 -32.31 -26.24 -16.45
CA GLY A 32 -30.92 -26.73 -16.42
C GLY A 32 -30.77 -28.24 -16.59
N ASP A 33 -31.75 -29.07 -16.18
CA ASP A 33 -31.61 -30.54 -16.23
C ASP A 33 -31.57 -31.08 -17.67
N ASN A 34 -32.11 -30.35 -18.65
CA ASN A 34 -32.04 -30.71 -20.08
C ASN A 34 -30.74 -30.25 -20.79
N LEU A 35 -29.78 -29.67 -20.07
CA LEU A 35 -28.52 -29.17 -20.65
C LEU A 35 -27.32 -30.09 -20.37
N ILE A 36 -27.53 -31.14 -19.59
CA ILE A 36 -26.51 -32.09 -19.15
C ILE A 36 -26.95 -33.45 -19.68
N ASP A 37 -26.16 -34.08 -20.57
CA ASP A 37 -26.42 -35.45 -21.03
C ASP A 37 -26.61 -36.37 -19.81
N GLU A 38 -27.47 -37.39 -19.88
CA GLU A 38 -27.76 -38.33 -18.76
C GLU A 38 -26.49 -38.99 -18.16
N ASN A 39 -25.35 -38.90 -18.85
CA ASN A 39 -24.04 -39.41 -18.44
C ASN A 39 -23.10 -38.36 -17.83
N SER A 40 -23.57 -37.14 -17.54
CA SER A 40 -22.74 -36.05 -17.02
C SER A 40 -23.14 -35.66 -15.60
N GLU A 41 -22.14 -35.49 -14.73
CA GLU A 41 -22.28 -35.20 -13.30
C GLU A 41 -21.46 -33.96 -12.94
N VAL A 42 -22.00 -33.07 -12.10
CA VAL A 42 -21.28 -31.91 -11.58
C VAL A 42 -20.86 -32.19 -10.14
N VAL A 43 -19.56 -32.11 -9.87
CA VAL A 43 -18.98 -32.34 -8.54
C VAL A 43 -18.28 -31.08 -8.03
N LEU A 44 -18.33 -30.89 -6.72
CA LEU A 44 -17.53 -29.88 -6.02
C LEU A 44 -16.35 -30.59 -5.33
N ILE A 45 -15.14 -30.13 -5.61
CA ILE A 45 -13.89 -30.66 -5.06
C ILE A 45 -13.22 -29.55 -4.26
N ASP A 46 -13.05 -29.75 -2.97
CA ASP A 46 -12.35 -28.83 -2.06
C ASP A 46 -11.22 -29.52 -1.27
N SER A 47 -10.90 -30.76 -1.63
CA SER A 47 -9.87 -31.59 -1.02
C SER A 47 -8.52 -31.56 -1.77
N LEU A 48 -8.29 -30.55 -2.62
CA LEU A 48 -7.02 -30.41 -3.33
C LEU A 48 -5.92 -29.98 -2.36
N THR A 49 -4.77 -30.66 -2.44
CA THR A 49 -3.58 -30.29 -1.67
C THR A 49 -3.00 -28.98 -2.17
N ILE A 50 -2.84 -28.02 -1.27
CA ILE A 50 -2.04 -26.81 -1.46
C ILE A 50 -0.82 -26.95 -0.55
N LYS A 51 0.36 -26.72 -1.11
CA LYS A 51 1.59 -26.50 -0.34
C LYS A 51 1.85 -25.02 -0.36
N SER A 52 2.08 -24.42 0.80
CA SER A 52 2.31 -22.99 0.94
C SER A 52 3.62 -22.71 1.68
N SER A 53 4.22 -21.58 1.35
CA SER A 53 5.46 -21.13 1.95
C SER A 53 5.59 -19.61 1.84
N THR A 54 6.49 -19.03 2.62
CA THR A 54 6.87 -17.62 2.53
C THR A 54 8.21 -17.50 1.82
N VAL A 55 8.29 -16.53 0.91
CA VAL A 55 9.51 -16.20 0.15
C VAL A 55 9.78 -14.70 0.24
N ILE A 56 11.02 -14.30 -0.05
CA ILE A 56 11.44 -12.89 -0.07
C ILE A 56 11.87 -12.47 -1.47
N MET A 57 11.56 -11.23 -1.85
CA MET A 57 12.09 -10.64 -3.07
C MET A 57 13.53 -10.16 -2.89
N ASP A 58 14.38 -10.45 -3.88
CA ASP A 58 15.58 -9.66 -4.07
C ASP A 58 15.25 -8.36 -4.82
N SER A 59 15.94 -7.28 -4.44
CA SER A 59 15.97 -5.97 -5.10
C SER A 59 14.59 -5.33 -5.31
N LEU A 60 14.03 -4.83 -4.21
CA LEU A 60 12.79 -4.08 -4.19
C LEU A 60 13.02 -2.61 -4.57
N VAL A 61 12.48 -2.16 -5.71
CA VAL A 61 12.57 -0.75 -6.16
C VAL A 61 11.75 0.16 -5.25
N THR A 62 12.33 1.25 -4.76
CA THR A 62 11.68 2.21 -3.84
C THR A 62 11.77 3.67 -4.29
N SER A 63 12.32 3.94 -5.48
CA SER A 63 12.29 5.23 -6.18
C SER A 63 11.17 5.29 -7.23
N GLY A 64 10.89 6.49 -7.75
CA GLY A 64 9.86 6.71 -8.77
C GLY A 64 8.46 6.95 -8.18
N PHE A 65 8.36 7.04 -6.85
CA PHE A 65 7.09 7.15 -6.14
C PHE A 65 6.78 8.59 -5.73
N LYS A 66 5.49 8.95 -5.71
CA LYS A 66 5.02 10.28 -5.30
C LYS A 66 4.67 10.38 -3.82
N LYS A 67 5.17 9.46 -3.00
CA LYS A 67 5.00 9.49 -1.56
C LYS A 67 6.26 9.01 -0.85
N SER A 68 6.57 9.69 0.24
CA SER A 68 7.54 9.23 1.24
C SER A 68 6.85 8.30 2.23
N ILE A 69 7.54 7.24 2.67
CA ILE A 69 7.14 6.43 3.81
C ILE A 69 8.15 6.65 4.93
N LEU A 70 7.64 7.02 6.09
CA LEU A 70 8.40 7.50 7.23
C LEU A 70 7.90 6.80 8.48
N GLY A 71 8.83 6.35 9.32
CA GLY A 71 8.47 5.83 10.62
C GLY A 71 9.12 4.50 10.96
N ARG A 72 8.60 3.90 12.02
CA ARG A 72 8.95 2.56 12.46
C ARG A 72 7.68 1.94 13.04
N TYR A 73 7.49 0.65 12.83
CA TYR A 73 6.50 -0.09 13.59
C TYR A 73 7.09 -1.43 14.00
N GLN A 74 6.56 -1.96 15.10
CA GLN A 74 6.88 -3.29 15.60
C GLN A 74 5.66 -4.18 15.42
N ASP A 75 5.91 -5.38 14.93
CA ASP A 75 4.93 -6.39 14.57
C ASP A 75 5.28 -7.70 15.27
N GLU A 76 4.32 -8.33 15.94
CA GLU A 76 4.56 -9.60 16.63
C GLU A 76 4.86 -10.75 15.65
N PHE A 77 4.37 -10.66 14.41
CA PHE A 77 4.53 -11.68 13.37
C PHE A 77 5.67 -11.33 12.41
N LEU A 78 5.84 -10.05 12.06
CA LEU A 78 6.77 -9.60 11.02
C LEU A 78 8.04 -8.93 11.55
N GLY A 79 8.14 -8.73 12.86
CA GLY A 79 9.30 -8.15 13.52
C GLY A 79 9.31 -6.62 13.48
N ASP A 80 10.51 -6.04 13.52
CA ASP A 80 10.69 -4.59 13.47
C ASP A 80 10.88 -4.11 12.03
N VAL A 81 10.17 -3.05 11.63
CA VAL A 81 10.40 -2.40 10.33
C VAL A 81 10.59 -0.91 10.54
N LYS A 82 11.72 -0.39 10.03
CA LYS A 82 12.12 1.01 10.10
C LYS A 82 12.37 1.53 8.69
N THR A 83 11.97 2.77 8.42
CA THR A 83 12.30 3.42 7.15
C THR A 83 13.17 4.65 7.31
N GLU A 84 13.98 4.93 6.29
CA GLU A 84 14.67 6.20 6.13
C GLU A 84 14.33 6.75 4.75
N PHE A 85 13.81 7.98 4.70
CA PHE A 85 13.49 8.63 3.43
C PHE A 85 14.63 9.53 3.00
N TYR A 86 15.12 9.33 1.78
CA TYR A 86 16.15 10.15 1.16
C TYR A 86 15.52 10.99 0.06
N GLY A 87 15.87 12.27 -0.01
CA GLY A 87 15.33 13.16 -1.04
C GLY A 87 16.12 14.44 -1.21
N VAL A 88 16.13 14.96 -2.43
CA VAL A 88 16.73 16.26 -2.75
C VAL A 88 15.68 17.36 -2.68
N LEU A 89 16.06 18.54 -2.19
CA LEU A 89 15.20 19.72 -2.19
C LEU A 89 15.23 20.40 -3.55
N ASP A 90 14.08 20.83 -4.03
CA ASP A 90 13.92 21.75 -5.14
C ASP A 90 14.02 23.20 -4.63
N PHE A 91 14.66 24.08 -5.39
CA PHE A 91 14.66 25.52 -5.13
C PHE A 91 13.49 26.25 -5.83
N SER A 92 12.59 25.48 -6.46
CA SER A 92 11.34 25.93 -7.07
C SER A 92 11.56 27.00 -8.15
N GLY A 93 12.70 26.93 -8.85
CA GLY A 93 13.02 27.74 -10.03
C GLY A 93 13.23 29.24 -9.81
N GLY A 94 13.28 29.75 -8.58
CA GLY A 94 13.24 31.20 -8.42
C GLY A 94 13.37 31.82 -7.04
N PHE A 95 14.02 31.18 -6.06
CA PHE A 95 14.38 31.94 -4.86
C PHE A 95 15.43 33.00 -5.21
N LYS A 96 14.96 34.24 -5.40
CA LYS A 96 15.73 35.36 -5.91
C LYS A 96 15.61 36.54 -4.97
N LYS A 97 16.59 37.43 -5.08
CA LYS A 97 16.59 38.68 -4.35
C LYS A 97 15.35 39.49 -4.72
N PRO A 98 14.53 39.93 -3.75
CA PRO A 98 13.37 40.76 -4.04
C PRO A 98 13.78 42.09 -4.67
N THR A 99 12.90 42.63 -5.49
CA THR A 99 13.09 43.95 -6.12
C THR A 99 11.89 44.82 -5.76
N SER A 100 12.15 46.06 -5.35
CA SER A 100 11.12 47.07 -5.09
C SER A 100 10.31 47.41 -6.34
N SER A 101 9.17 48.08 -6.15
CA SER A 101 8.35 48.65 -7.23
C SER A 101 9.12 49.60 -8.15
N GLU A 102 10.22 50.19 -7.67
CA GLU A 102 11.10 51.10 -8.41
C GLU A 102 12.28 50.40 -9.08
N GLY A 103 12.41 49.08 -8.96
CA GLY A 103 13.48 48.30 -9.60
C GLY A 103 14.79 48.21 -8.80
N ALA A 104 14.80 48.63 -7.54
CA ALA A 104 15.96 48.48 -6.65
C ALA A 104 15.92 47.15 -5.88
N ASP A 105 17.04 46.44 -5.83
CA ASP A 105 17.15 45.18 -5.10
C ASP A 105 17.13 45.38 -3.59
N ILE A 106 16.40 44.51 -2.89
CA ILE A 106 16.15 44.60 -1.46
C ILE A 106 16.87 43.44 -0.77
N ASN A 107 17.62 43.75 0.30
CA ASN A 107 18.19 42.69 1.12
C ASN A 107 17.11 42.06 2.01
N ILE A 108 17.26 40.77 2.25
CA ILE A 108 16.39 40.00 3.15
C ILE A 108 17.16 39.55 4.39
N GLU A 109 16.45 39.37 5.49
CA GLU A 109 16.98 38.84 6.75
C GLU A 109 16.32 37.51 7.11
N PHE A 110 17.11 36.58 7.65
CA PHE A 110 16.65 35.27 8.08
C PHE A 110 15.82 35.34 9.37
N ASP A 111 14.63 34.73 9.36
CA ASP A 111 13.82 34.60 10.56
C ASP A 111 13.88 33.19 11.15
N SER A 112 13.51 32.19 10.34
CA SER A 112 13.48 30.79 10.80
C SER A 112 13.39 29.79 9.65
N LEU A 113 13.83 28.56 9.92
CA LEU A 113 13.62 27.41 9.05
C LEU A 113 12.61 26.47 9.71
N VAL A 114 11.65 25.96 8.96
CA VAL A 114 10.54 25.14 9.46
C VAL A 114 10.38 23.89 8.59
N PHE A 115 10.45 22.72 9.18
CA PHE A 115 10.04 21.48 8.52
C PHE A 115 8.52 21.39 8.48
N MET A 116 7.98 21.14 7.29
CA MET A 116 6.56 20.96 7.08
C MET A 116 6.27 19.65 6.35
N ALA A 117 5.39 18.85 6.93
CA ALA A 117 4.88 17.64 6.30
C ALA A 117 3.37 17.52 6.52
N TYR A 118 2.68 16.96 5.54
CA TYR A 118 1.25 16.73 5.58
C TYR A 118 0.99 15.23 5.42
N PRO A 119 1.14 14.45 6.52
CA PRO A 119 0.87 13.02 6.52
C PRO A 119 -0.55 12.76 6.07
N ASP A 120 -0.75 11.74 5.26
CA ASP A 120 -2.10 11.33 4.91
C ASP A 120 -2.72 10.41 5.96
N THR A 121 -3.95 9.99 5.72
CA THR A 121 -4.74 9.20 6.67
C THR A 121 -4.42 7.71 6.66
N LEU A 122 -3.47 7.26 5.83
CA LEU A 122 -2.97 5.90 5.86
C LEU A 122 -1.70 5.89 6.71
N TYR A 123 -1.76 5.15 7.81
CA TYR A 123 -0.66 4.91 8.74
C TYR A 123 -0.91 3.57 9.43
N PHE A 124 0.15 2.91 9.89
CA PHE A 124 0.09 1.74 10.77
C PHE A 124 0.62 2.11 12.15
N GLY A 125 -0.02 1.61 13.20
CA GLY A 125 0.42 1.77 14.59
C GLY A 125 -0.24 2.91 15.38
N ASP A 126 0.16 3.05 16.65
CA ASP A 126 -0.50 3.93 17.63
C ASP A 126 -0.03 5.40 17.53
N THR A 127 -0.89 6.25 16.97
CA THR A 127 -0.65 7.71 16.84
C THR A 127 -0.79 8.51 18.12
N LEU A 128 -1.26 7.90 19.20
CA LEU A 128 -1.35 8.54 20.52
C LEU A 128 0.01 8.56 21.22
N GLN A 129 0.99 7.78 20.76
CA GLN A 129 2.37 7.84 21.26
C GLN A 129 3.16 8.96 20.57
N PRO A 130 4.07 9.64 21.30
CA PRO A 130 5.01 10.56 20.69
C PRO A 130 5.91 9.80 19.70
N GLN A 131 6.06 10.35 18.50
CA GLN A 131 6.99 9.89 17.48
C GLN A 131 8.17 10.86 17.42
N ARG A 132 9.37 10.36 17.21
CA ARG A 132 10.58 11.17 17.00
C ARG A 132 10.93 11.25 15.52
N ILE A 133 11.29 12.43 15.05
CA ILE A 133 11.77 12.70 13.70
C ILE A 133 13.16 13.33 13.76
N ILE A 134 14.07 12.80 12.94
CA ILE A 134 15.44 13.25 12.83
C ILE A 134 15.71 13.57 11.36
N ILE A 135 16.21 14.77 11.07
CA ILE A 135 16.55 15.22 9.72
C ILE A 135 18.03 15.54 9.69
N ASN A 136 18.77 14.87 8.81
CA ASN A 136 20.20 15.15 8.57
C ASN A 136 20.40 15.60 7.12
N GLN A 137 21.40 16.45 6.90
CA GLN A 137 21.86 16.81 5.56
C GLN A 137 22.77 15.69 5.03
N LEU A 138 22.61 15.31 3.76
CA LEU A 138 23.49 14.34 3.12
C LEU A 138 24.90 14.91 2.90
N SER A 139 25.91 14.08 3.10
CA SER A 139 27.32 14.43 2.86
C SER A 139 27.77 14.12 1.43
N GLU A 140 26.99 13.34 0.69
CA GLU A 140 27.21 12.96 -0.70
C GLU A 140 25.94 13.19 -1.55
N GLU A 141 26.13 13.33 -2.87
CA GLU A 141 25.04 13.59 -3.82
C GLU A 141 24.26 12.30 -4.11
N ILE A 142 22.92 12.43 -4.22
CA ILE A 142 22.07 11.32 -4.65
C ILE A 142 22.27 11.10 -6.15
N GLU A 143 23.14 10.14 -6.48
CA GLU A 143 23.44 9.70 -7.84
C GLU A 143 23.21 8.19 -7.98
N LEU A 144 22.60 7.78 -9.10
CA LEU A 144 22.41 6.38 -9.42
C LEU A 144 23.78 5.76 -9.79
N PRO A 145 24.13 4.57 -9.28
CA PRO A 145 25.30 3.84 -9.74
C PRO A 145 25.28 3.57 -11.25
N ASP A 146 26.45 3.44 -11.87
CA ASP A 146 26.66 3.35 -13.34
C ASP A 146 25.91 2.23 -14.09
N ASN A 147 25.18 1.35 -13.39
CA ASN A 147 24.38 0.27 -13.99
C ASN A 147 22.99 0.11 -13.36
N GLU A 148 22.57 1.07 -12.53
CA GLU A 148 21.27 1.03 -11.86
C GLU A 148 20.31 2.01 -12.52
N LEU A 149 19.07 1.56 -12.68
CA LEU A 149 17.98 2.38 -13.21
C LEU A 149 17.01 2.83 -12.09
N ALA A 150 17.27 2.40 -10.86
CA ALA A 150 16.42 2.70 -9.71
C ALA A 150 17.17 2.60 -8.40
N TYR A 151 16.62 3.23 -7.35
CA TYR A 151 17.02 2.94 -5.98
C TYR A 151 16.17 1.81 -5.42
N TYR A 152 16.78 1.06 -4.53
CA TYR A 152 16.20 -0.13 -3.93
C TYR A 152 16.05 0.05 -2.41
N ALA A 153 15.27 -0.82 -1.77
CA ALA A 153 15.00 -0.77 -0.34
C ALA A 153 16.28 -0.80 0.53
N HIS A 154 17.39 -1.33 0.02
CA HIS A 154 18.68 -1.38 0.71
C HIS A 154 19.63 -0.22 0.35
N SER A 155 19.28 0.61 -0.64
CA SER A 155 20.07 1.79 -1.02
C SER A 155 20.15 2.77 0.15
N LYS A 156 21.30 3.43 0.32
CA LYS A 156 21.54 4.40 1.39
C LYS A 156 22.65 5.38 0.98
N PHE A 157 22.67 6.55 1.60
CA PHE A 157 23.69 7.57 1.40
C PHE A 157 24.22 8.08 2.74
N ASP A 158 25.49 8.48 2.76
CA ASP A 158 26.13 9.07 3.93
C ASP A 158 25.56 10.47 4.23
N TYR A 159 25.48 10.79 5.51
CA TYR A 159 24.94 12.05 6.02
C TYR A 159 25.76 12.61 7.18
N ASN A 160 25.65 13.92 7.39
CA ASN A 160 26.31 14.62 8.49
C ASN A 160 25.77 14.12 9.85
N GLU A 161 26.67 13.82 10.79
CA GLU A 161 26.29 13.29 12.11
C GLU A 161 25.34 14.22 12.89
N ASN A 162 25.56 15.54 12.79
CA ASN A 162 24.70 16.53 13.44
C ASN A 162 23.38 16.68 12.67
N PRO A 163 22.23 16.49 13.33
CA PRO A 163 20.94 16.67 12.68
C PRO A 163 20.57 18.15 12.56
N LEU A 164 19.92 18.51 11.46
CA LEU A 164 19.24 19.80 11.30
C LEU A 164 17.99 19.88 12.19
N LEU A 165 17.34 18.74 12.44
CA LEU A 165 16.19 18.62 13.33
C LEU A 165 16.24 17.28 14.07
N ASP A 166 15.93 17.32 15.36
CA ASP A 166 15.73 16.13 16.19
C ASP A 166 14.69 16.49 17.26
N THR A 167 13.47 15.98 17.10
CA THR A 167 12.37 16.32 18.02
C THR A 167 11.28 15.27 18.04
N GLU A 168 10.44 15.34 19.06
CA GLU A 168 9.24 14.55 19.20
C GLU A 168 7.99 15.31 18.73
N PHE A 169 7.02 14.59 18.18
CA PHE A 169 5.75 15.11 17.70
C PHE A 169 4.66 14.04 17.81
N PHE A 170 3.40 14.48 17.80
CA PHE A 170 2.26 13.58 17.62
C PHE A 170 1.84 13.58 16.17
N LEU A 171 1.67 12.40 15.57
CA LEU A 171 1.22 12.30 14.19
C LEU A 171 -0.19 12.87 14.06
N LYS A 172 -0.38 13.84 13.17
CA LYS A 172 -1.67 14.48 12.90
C LYS A 172 -2.05 14.34 11.43
N PRO A 173 -2.65 13.22 11.01
CA PRO A 173 -3.05 12.98 9.64
C PRO A 173 -3.99 14.04 9.05
N VAL A 174 -3.80 14.32 7.76
CA VAL A 174 -4.58 15.29 6.99
C VAL A 174 -5.35 14.58 5.89
N LYS A 175 -6.68 14.78 5.85
CA LYS A 175 -7.48 14.34 4.70
C LYS A 175 -7.10 15.17 3.49
N GLN A 176 -6.85 14.52 2.35
CA GLN A 176 -6.42 15.20 1.12
C GLN A 176 -7.40 16.31 0.67
N SER A 177 -8.71 16.13 0.86
CA SER A 177 -9.72 17.15 0.55
C SER A 177 -9.64 18.42 1.41
N LYS A 178 -8.91 18.37 2.52
CA LYS A 178 -8.67 19.52 3.42
C LYS A 178 -7.28 20.12 3.27
N TYR A 179 -6.47 19.60 2.35
CA TYR A 179 -5.06 19.99 2.22
C TYR A 179 -4.90 21.51 2.02
N ASN A 180 -5.58 22.09 1.02
CA ASN A 180 -5.47 23.52 0.72
C ASN A 180 -5.85 24.38 1.93
N GLN A 181 -6.92 24.03 2.64
CA GLN A 181 -7.32 24.75 3.86
C GLN A 181 -6.22 24.76 4.93
N VAL A 182 -5.46 23.66 5.05
CA VAL A 182 -4.35 23.61 6.00
C VAL A 182 -3.18 24.44 5.51
N ILE A 183 -2.82 24.38 4.22
CA ILE A 183 -1.75 25.22 3.67
C ILE A 183 -2.09 26.70 3.84
N ASP A 184 -3.32 27.10 3.53
CA ASP A 184 -3.78 28.48 3.60
C ASP A 184 -3.55 29.05 5.01
N ASN A 185 -3.87 28.26 6.06
CA ASN A 185 -3.60 28.60 7.46
C ASN A 185 -2.11 28.81 7.77
N HIS A 186 -1.20 28.32 6.93
CA HIS A 186 0.24 28.47 7.09
C HIS A 186 0.87 29.41 6.05
N GLY A 187 0.10 29.91 5.07
CA GLY A 187 0.54 30.76 3.97
C GLY A 187 0.69 29.98 2.65
N ALA A 188 0.03 30.47 1.59
CA ALA A 188 -0.10 29.79 0.29
C ALA A 188 0.66 30.46 -0.88
N GLU A 189 0.90 31.78 -0.87
CA GLU A 189 1.45 32.54 -2.02
C GLU A 189 2.72 33.35 -1.67
N GLY A 190 3.53 32.86 -0.73
CA GLY A 190 4.71 33.59 -0.24
C GLY A 190 4.40 34.73 0.72
N GLU A 191 3.13 35.08 0.90
CA GLU A 191 2.63 36.02 1.89
C GLU A 191 1.98 35.30 3.08
N ILE A 192 2.15 35.89 4.26
CA ILE A 192 1.54 35.42 5.50
C ILE A 192 0.26 36.21 5.74
N ASP A 193 -0.88 35.52 5.85
CA ASP A 193 -2.10 36.17 6.34
C ASP A 193 -1.99 36.39 7.86
N TYR A 194 -1.75 37.64 8.25
CA TYR A 194 -1.63 38.05 9.65
C TYR A 194 -2.96 38.04 10.42
N SER A 195 -4.09 37.80 9.75
CA SER A 195 -5.43 37.97 10.34
C SER A 195 -5.99 36.72 11.01
N GLU A 196 -5.39 35.53 10.79
CA GLU A 196 -5.93 34.27 11.28
C GLU A 196 -5.01 33.56 12.29
N LYS A 197 -5.65 32.98 13.32
CA LYS A 197 -4.98 32.26 14.40
C LYS A 197 -4.59 30.87 13.89
N TYR A 198 -3.29 30.62 13.75
CA TYR A 198 -2.71 29.35 13.28
C TYR A 198 -3.25 28.13 14.05
N TYR A 199 -4.21 27.41 13.45
CA TYR A 199 -4.68 26.11 13.93
C TYR A 199 -4.58 25.11 12.78
N GLY A 200 -3.69 24.12 12.89
CA GLY A 200 -3.39 23.21 11.77
C GLY A 200 -3.27 21.73 12.16
N LYS A 201 -3.84 20.86 11.33
CA LYS A 201 -3.48 19.43 11.21
C LYS A 201 -2.22 19.32 10.34
N GLY A 202 -1.41 18.27 10.46
CA GLY A 202 -0.09 18.19 9.82
C GLY A 202 1.06 18.39 10.80
N ILE A 203 2.28 18.42 10.28
CA ILE A 203 3.53 18.55 11.03
C ILE A 203 4.16 19.88 10.65
N PHE A 204 4.39 20.73 11.65
CA PHE A 204 5.01 22.05 11.50
C PHE A 204 6.00 22.24 12.65
N ILE A 205 7.28 22.12 12.33
CA ILE A 205 8.32 22.08 13.35
C ILE A 205 9.40 23.08 13.00
N LYS A 206 9.54 24.11 13.83
CA LYS A 206 10.63 25.07 13.72
C LYS A 206 11.95 24.36 14.03
N MET A 207 12.92 24.52 13.15
CA MET A 207 14.23 23.89 13.24
C MET A 207 15.16 24.82 14.03
N GLU A 208 15.23 24.60 15.34
CA GLU A 208 15.99 25.46 16.27
C GLU A 208 17.45 25.02 16.47
N ASN A 209 17.87 23.93 15.82
CA ASN A 209 19.26 23.47 15.85
C ASN A 209 20.19 24.53 15.22
N ALA A 210 21.38 24.71 15.81
CA ALA A 210 22.38 25.65 15.32
C ALA A 210 22.76 25.42 13.85
N ASP A 211 22.86 24.17 13.42
CA ASP A 211 23.22 23.83 12.03
C ASP A 211 22.08 24.17 11.05
N ALA A 212 20.82 24.02 11.47
CA ALA A 212 19.66 24.46 10.68
C ALA A 212 19.55 25.99 10.58
N ILE A 213 19.85 26.70 11.68
CA ILE A 213 19.90 28.16 11.69
C ILE A 213 21.04 28.67 10.80
N ALA A 214 22.20 28.02 10.85
CA ALA A 214 23.34 28.36 10.01
C ALA A 214 23.00 28.15 8.52
N LEU A 215 22.40 27.01 8.17
CA LEU A 215 21.94 26.74 6.81
C LEU A 215 20.95 27.80 6.30
N GLY A 216 19.95 28.16 7.12
CA GLY A 216 18.97 29.17 6.76
C GLY A 216 19.58 30.56 6.54
N LYS A 217 20.56 30.95 7.37
CA LYS A 217 21.32 32.20 7.18
C LYS A 217 22.18 32.16 5.92
N GLU A 218 22.87 31.05 5.67
CA GLU A 218 23.70 30.88 4.47
C GLU A 218 22.88 30.95 3.18
N ILE A 219 21.67 30.39 3.19
CA ILE A 219 20.70 30.53 2.09
C ILE A 219 20.34 32.00 1.86
N VAL A 220 20.00 32.74 2.91
CA VAL A 220 19.64 34.18 2.84
C VAL A 220 20.82 35.03 2.38
N ASP A 221 22.00 34.81 2.93
CA ASP A 221 23.23 35.50 2.54
C ASP A 221 23.54 35.26 1.06
N SER A 222 23.39 34.02 0.61
CA SER A 222 23.58 33.64 -0.78
C SER A 222 22.63 34.37 -1.73
N VAL A 223 21.35 34.56 -1.34
CA VAL A 223 20.40 35.38 -2.11
C VAL A 223 20.81 36.85 -2.12
N ASN A 224 21.17 37.41 -0.96
CA ASN A 224 21.59 38.81 -0.85
C ASN A 224 22.82 39.13 -1.69
N THR A 225 23.76 38.18 -1.81
CA THR A 225 24.97 38.29 -2.63
C THR A 225 24.80 37.83 -4.08
N GLU A 226 23.58 37.44 -4.49
CA GLU A 226 23.29 36.93 -5.83
C GLU A 226 24.21 35.76 -6.24
N SER A 227 24.41 34.82 -5.30
CA SER A 227 25.28 33.67 -5.48
C SER A 227 24.82 32.75 -6.61
N GLU A 228 25.79 32.11 -7.28
CA GLU A 228 25.51 31.17 -8.38
C GLU A 228 24.74 29.91 -7.96
N ILE A 229 24.61 29.67 -6.64
CA ILE A 229 23.86 28.56 -6.05
C ILE A 229 22.42 28.50 -6.59
N PHE A 230 21.79 29.66 -6.84
CA PHE A 230 20.42 29.75 -7.35
C PHE A 230 20.31 29.89 -8.88
N ASN A 231 21.44 29.82 -9.61
CA ASN A 231 21.42 29.98 -11.07
C ASN A 231 20.79 28.77 -11.78
N ASN A 232 20.96 27.56 -11.25
CA ASN A 232 20.38 26.34 -11.79
C ASN A 232 20.35 25.21 -10.75
N VAL A 233 19.56 24.18 -11.05
CA VAL A 233 19.34 23.02 -10.19
C VAL A 233 20.63 22.26 -9.83
N ASN A 234 21.62 22.19 -10.72
CA ASN A 234 22.86 21.47 -10.44
C ASN A 234 23.72 22.21 -9.41
N GLN A 235 23.75 23.55 -9.42
CA GLN A 235 24.48 24.32 -8.40
C GLN A 235 23.77 24.23 -7.04
N TRP A 236 22.43 24.27 -7.06
CA TRP A 236 21.63 24.06 -5.86
C TRP A 236 21.87 22.68 -5.24
N HIS A 237 21.85 21.60 -6.04
CA HIS A 237 22.08 20.24 -5.53
C HIS A 237 23.53 20.02 -5.04
N LYS A 238 24.51 20.79 -5.52
CA LYS A 238 25.87 20.77 -4.95
C LYS A 238 25.95 21.43 -3.58
N PHE A 239 25.16 22.47 -3.37
CA PHE A 239 25.05 23.15 -2.08
C PHE A 239 24.28 22.31 -1.06
N ILE A 240 23.09 21.81 -1.44
CA ILE A 240 22.29 20.90 -0.64
C ILE A 240 22.11 19.56 -1.37
N LYS A 241 23.03 18.64 -1.07
CA LYS A 241 23.12 17.31 -1.70
C LYS A 241 21.90 16.43 -1.48
N GLY A 242 21.15 16.72 -0.42
CA GLY A 242 19.86 16.13 -0.10
C GLY A 242 19.65 16.10 1.41
N LEU A 243 18.54 15.49 1.82
CA LEU A 243 18.19 15.22 3.19
C LEU A 243 17.91 13.73 3.37
N VAL A 244 18.21 13.23 4.57
CA VAL A 244 17.60 12.00 5.08
C VAL A 244 16.67 12.34 6.23
N ILE A 245 15.46 11.77 6.20
CA ILE A 245 14.47 11.85 7.27
C ILE A 245 14.37 10.48 7.91
N ARG A 246 14.62 10.40 9.21
CA ARG A 246 14.73 9.16 9.97
C ARG A 246 13.81 9.19 11.19
N PRO A 247 13.22 8.04 11.56
CA PRO A 247 12.46 7.89 12.79
C PRO A 247 13.39 7.65 13.99
N GLY A 248 12.88 7.90 15.19
CA GLY A 248 13.50 7.39 16.41
C GLY A 248 13.30 5.88 16.57
N ASP A 249 14.13 5.26 17.40
CA ASP A 249 14.09 3.81 17.63
C ASP A 249 12.88 3.36 18.46
N GLU A 250 12.22 4.28 19.17
CA GLU A 250 11.00 4.02 19.95
C GLU A 250 9.71 4.39 19.19
N ASN A 251 9.82 4.78 17.92
CA ASN A 251 8.64 5.10 17.11
C ASN A 251 7.75 3.86 16.95
N THR A 252 6.45 4.09 16.99
CA THR A 252 5.40 3.07 16.94
C THR A 252 4.53 3.18 15.69
N VAL A 253 4.73 4.24 14.89
CA VAL A 253 3.91 4.54 13.72
C VAL A 253 4.72 4.56 12.45
N MET A 254 4.21 3.88 11.43
CA MET A 254 4.59 4.06 10.03
C MET A 254 3.53 4.91 9.33
N TRP A 255 3.95 5.95 8.61
CA TRP A 255 3.05 6.87 7.94
C TRP A 255 3.61 7.31 6.60
N GLN A 256 2.75 7.88 5.75
CA GLN A 256 3.15 8.38 4.45
C GLN A 256 2.82 9.86 4.28
N ALA A 257 3.68 10.60 3.59
CA ALA A 257 3.42 11.95 3.12
C ALA A 257 3.67 12.04 1.62
N PRO A 258 2.73 12.61 0.83
CA PRO A 258 2.99 12.85 -0.59
C PRO A 258 4.20 13.77 -0.78
N ILE A 259 4.97 13.51 -1.83
CA ILE A 259 6.07 14.37 -2.27
C ILE A 259 5.61 15.20 -3.48
N GLY A 260 6.15 16.41 -3.61
CA GLY A 260 5.64 17.42 -4.55
C GLY A 260 4.37 18.15 -4.06
N GLU A 261 3.97 19.18 -4.81
CA GLU A 261 2.83 20.06 -4.48
C GLU A 261 2.93 20.71 -3.08
N GLY A 262 4.16 20.87 -2.55
CA GLY A 262 4.43 21.46 -1.24
C GLY A 262 4.01 20.64 0.00
N LYS A 263 3.77 19.32 -0.15
CA LYS A 263 3.28 18.43 0.93
C LYS A 263 4.37 17.86 1.85
N LEU A 264 5.62 17.90 1.42
CA LEU A 264 6.80 17.61 2.22
C LEU A 264 7.88 18.62 1.81
N LYS A 265 8.27 19.50 2.73
CA LYS A 265 9.10 20.67 2.41
C LYS A 265 9.84 21.23 3.63
N LEU A 266 10.88 22.01 3.34
CA LEU A 266 11.42 23.01 4.26
C LEU A 266 10.88 24.38 3.86
N ARG A 267 10.33 25.12 4.82
CA ARG A 267 9.91 26.50 4.65
C ARG A 267 10.92 27.43 5.31
N LEU A 268 11.48 28.35 4.55
CA LEU A 268 12.32 29.42 5.03
C LEU A 268 11.46 30.67 5.22
N TYR A 269 11.38 31.17 6.45
CA TYR A 269 10.80 32.47 6.76
C TYR A 269 11.90 33.54 6.75
N TYR A 270 11.61 34.67 6.11
CA TYR A 270 12.51 35.81 5.99
C TYR A 270 11.68 37.11 5.94
N HIS A 271 12.32 38.26 6.14
CA HIS A 271 11.69 39.55 5.93
C HIS A 271 12.57 40.48 5.11
N GLU A 272 11.95 41.43 4.40
CA GLU A 272 12.66 42.48 3.66
C GLU A 272 13.14 43.57 4.62
N THR A 273 14.33 44.14 4.32
CA THR A 273 14.98 45.13 5.20
C THR A 273 14.57 46.58 4.90
N ASP A 274 14.09 46.86 3.69
CA ASP A 274 13.81 48.21 3.20
C ASP A 274 12.47 48.28 2.43
N TYR A 275 12.05 49.50 2.06
CA TYR A 275 10.87 49.81 1.24
C TYR A 275 9.51 49.44 1.88
N GLU A 276 8.48 49.22 1.06
CA GLU A 276 7.06 49.13 1.44
C GLU A 276 6.73 47.86 2.24
N ASP A 277 7.57 46.83 2.13
CA ASP A 277 7.43 45.54 2.79
C ASP A 277 8.47 45.33 3.90
N ALA A 278 9.21 46.38 4.29
CA ALA A 278 10.20 46.31 5.36
C ALA A 278 9.60 45.73 6.66
N GLY A 279 10.25 44.68 7.18
CA GLY A 279 9.83 43.99 8.41
C GLY A 279 8.59 43.09 8.26
N LYS A 280 7.99 42.97 7.06
CA LYS A 280 6.95 41.98 6.81
C LYS A 280 7.59 40.63 6.58
N GLN A 281 7.18 39.65 7.37
CA GLN A 281 7.59 38.27 7.19
C GLN A 281 6.95 37.68 5.92
N LYS A 282 7.79 37.03 5.12
CA LYS A 282 7.52 36.29 3.89
C LYS A 282 8.11 34.89 4.03
N PHE A 283 7.87 34.03 3.06
CA PHE A 283 8.49 32.71 3.05
C PHE A 283 8.82 32.20 1.65
N HIS A 284 9.77 31.26 1.60
CA HIS A 284 10.05 30.44 0.42
C HIS A 284 9.99 28.95 0.78
N ASP A 285 9.42 28.15 -0.11
CA ASP A 285 9.26 26.71 0.06
C ASP A 285 10.27 25.93 -0.78
N PHE A 286 11.08 25.13 -0.08
CA PHE A 286 11.94 24.11 -0.65
C PHE A 286 11.24 22.75 -0.53
N GLN A 287 10.54 22.35 -1.59
CA GLN A 287 9.84 21.05 -1.62
C GLN A 287 10.81 19.92 -1.97
N ILE A 288 10.50 18.69 -1.59
CA ILE A 288 11.23 17.53 -2.11
C ILE A 288 10.93 17.38 -3.60
N VAL A 289 11.99 17.18 -4.41
CA VAL A 289 11.88 16.85 -5.84
C VAL A 289 11.01 15.61 -5.98
N ALA A 290 9.90 15.73 -6.69
CA ALA A 290 9.07 14.57 -7.01
C ALA A 290 9.73 13.78 -8.14
N ASP A 291 9.87 12.46 -7.98
CA ASP A 291 10.53 11.66 -8.99
C ASP A 291 9.80 11.74 -10.35
N GLY A 292 10.60 11.96 -11.39
CA GLY A 292 10.22 11.86 -12.80
C GLY A 292 10.95 10.70 -13.48
N PRO A 293 10.56 10.31 -14.71
CA PRO A 293 11.20 9.21 -15.44
C PRO A 293 12.71 9.39 -15.65
N ASP A 294 13.20 10.64 -15.66
CA ASP A 294 14.62 10.99 -15.84
C ASP A 294 15.27 11.56 -14.56
N GLU A 295 14.53 11.69 -13.46
CA GLU A 295 14.95 12.38 -12.24
C GLU A 295 14.55 11.59 -11.00
N GLN A 296 15.22 10.46 -10.76
CA GLN A 296 15.06 9.71 -9.52
C GLN A 296 15.96 10.34 -8.47
N LYS A 297 15.38 11.19 -7.63
CA LYS A 297 16.08 12.00 -6.62
C LYS A 297 15.49 11.82 -5.23
N SER A 298 14.56 10.88 -5.08
CA SER A 298 14.06 10.43 -3.80
C SER A 298 13.81 8.93 -3.79
N PHE A 299 13.87 8.33 -2.60
CA PHE A 299 13.55 6.93 -2.38
C PHE A 299 13.36 6.65 -0.88
N THR A 300 12.81 5.48 -0.56
CA THR A 300 12.71 5.00 0.82
C THR A 300 13.61 3.80 1.04
N ASN A 301 14.52 3.88 2.00
CA ASN A 301 15.24 2.72 2.53
C ASN A 301 14.33 2.00 3.54
N TYR A 302 14.33 0.67 3.52
CA TYR A 302 13.69 -0.17 4.51
C TYR A 302 14.73 -1.04 5.21
N SER A 303 14.69 -1.02 6.53
CA SER A 303 15.42 -1.96 7.38
C SER A 303 14.40 -2.79 8.14
N SER A 304 14.58 -4.12 8.13
CA SER A 304 13.75 -5.03 8.91
C SER A 304 14.60 -5.92 9.80
N ASP A 305 14.24 -6.03 11.07
CA ASP A 305 14.76 -7.05 11.98
C ASP A 305 13.66 -8.08 12.25
N ARG A 306 13.88 -9.29 11.74
CA ARG A 306 12.96 -10.42 11.89
C ARG A 306 13.45 -11.46 12.90
N SER A 307 14.58 -11.21 13.57
CA SER A 307 15.19 -12.17 14.51
C SER A 307 14.34 -12.44 15.74
N SER A 308 13.41 -11.53 16.06
CA SER A 308 12.44 -11.69 17.15
C SER A 308 11.14 -12.38 16.73
N THR A 309 10.96 -12.71 15.45
CA THR A 309 9.71 -13.33 14.96
C THR A 309 9.61 -14.78 15.46
N PRO A 310 8.48 -15.22 16.01
CA PRO A 310 8.33 -16.59 16.50
C PRO A 310 8.53 -17.65 15.39
N GLN A 311 8.18 -17.29 14.15
CA GLN A 311 8.29 -18.15 12.97
C GLN A 311 9.69 -18.16 12.32
N GLY A 312 10.68 -17.45 12.87
CA GLY A 312 12.06 -17.47 12.37
C GLY A 312 12.20 -16.92 10.94
N LEU A 313 11.54 -15.80 10.64
CA LEU A 313 11.55 -15.16 9.32
C LEU A 313 12.90 -14.53 8.95
N ASP A 314 13.84 -14.44 9.88
CA ASP A 314 15.24 -14.04 9.64
C ASP A 314 16.02 -15.04 8.77
N ARG A 315 15.46 -16.25 8.57
CA ARG A 315 15.99 -17.26 7.64
C ARG A 315 15.79 -16.90 6.15
N LEU A 316 14.91 -15.95 5.83
CA LEU A 316 14.68 -15.46 4.46
C LEU A 316 15.65 -14.33 4.14
N ILE A 317 16.79 -14.66 3.52
CA ILE A 317 17.89 -13.72 3.25
C ILE A 317 18.00 -13.42 1.76
N LYS A 318 17.81 -14.45 0.92
CA LYS A 318 17.98 -14.39 -0.55
C LYS A 318 16.69 -14.82 -1.25
N GLN A 319 16.59 -14.50 -2.53
CA GLN A 319 15.39 -14.78 -3.31
C GLN A 319 15.05 -16.27 -3.33
N GLU A 320 16.04 -17.15 -3.36
CA GLU A 320 15.86 -18.60 -3.41
C GLU A 320 15.43 -19.20 -2.06
N ASP A 321 15.50 -18.43 -0.98
CA ASP A 321 15.09 -18.90 0.34
C ASP A 321 13.55 -19.03 0.42
N GLU A 322 13.11 -20.13 1.00
CA GLU A 322 11.70 -20.48 1.17
C GLU A 322 11.47 -21.04 2.59
N LEU A 323 10.40 -20.59 3.24
CA LEU A 323 9.94 -21.11 4.53
C LEU A 323 8.57 -21.75 4.37
N ASP A 324 8.53 -23.08 4.35
CA ASP A 324 7.29 -23.85 4.32
C ASP A 324 6.38 -23.50 5.50
N SER A 325 5.06 -23.44 5.26
CA SER A 325 4.08 -23.13 6.31
C SER A 325 4.15 -24.13 7.48
N GLU A 326 4.47 -25.40 7.20
CA GLU A 326 4.70 -26.44 8.22
C GLU A 326 5.84 -26.09 9.21
N GLN A 327 6.76 -25.19 8.84
CA GLN A 327 7.86 -24.73 9.70
C GLN A 327 7.54 -23.43 10.44
N THR A 328 6.43 -22.78 10.11
CA THR A 328 6.05 -21.43 10.58
C THR A 328 4.69 -21.45 11.23
N ASP A 329 4.40 -22.51 12.01
CA ASP A 329 3.12 -22.72 12.70
C ASP A 329 1.91 -22.68 11.75
N HIS A 330 2.08 -23.20 10.54
CA HIS A 330 1.09 -23.17 9.46
C HIS A 330 0.70 -21.76 9.00
N LEU A 331 1.61 -20.79 9.11
CA LEU A 331 1.40 -19.42 8.65
C LEU A 331 2.24 -19.08 7.42
N THR A 332 1.70 -18.25 6.52
CA THR A 332 2.50 -17.58 5.48
C THR A 332 2.32 -16.07 5.53
N PHE A 333 3.30 -15.35 4.99
CA PHE A 333 3.42 -13.90 5.20
C PHE A 333 3.50 -13.13 3.87
N ILE A 334 2.85 -11.97 3.84
CA ILE A 334 2.93 -10.98 2.77
C ILE A 334 3.23 -9.63 3.42
N GLN A 335 4.20 -8.90 2.90
CA GLN A 335 4.58 -7.59 3.44
C GLN A 335 5.21 -6.69 2.37
N GLY A 336 4.66 -5.49 2.22
CA GLY A 336 5.22 -4.41 1.41
C GLY A 336 6.46 -3.79 2.06
N GLY A 337 7.25 -3.07 1.26
CA GLY A 337 8.45 -2.36 1.68
C GLY A 337 9.66 -3.27 1.94
N VAL A 338 9.41 -4.51 2.34
CA VAL A 338 10.43 -5.51 2.63
C VAL A 338 10.27 -6.81 1.82
N GLY A 339 9.26 -6.85 0.94
CA GLY A 339 9.16 -7.80 -0.17
C GLY A 339 8.83 -9.24 0.22
N LEU A 340 7.96 -9.48 1.22
CA LEU A 340 7.50 -10.84 1.54
C LEU A 340 6.29 -11.23 0.69
N TYR A 341 6.31 -12.45 0.17
CA TYR A 341 5.25 -13.05 -0.65
C TYR A 341 4.92 -14.46 -0.15
N THR A 342 3.69 -14.87 -0.37
CA THR A 342 3.28 -16.27 -0.18
C THR A 342 3.43 -17.02 -1.49
N LYS A 343 4.15 -18.13 -1.50
CA LYS A 343 4.23 -19.05 -2.63
C LYS A 343 3.30 -20.23 -2.39
N ILE A 344 2.60 -20.67 -3.44
CA ILE A 344 1.73 -21.85 -3.40
C ILE A 344 2.02 -22.79 -4.56
N ASN A 345 1.99 -24.08 -4.26
CA ASN A 345 2.00 -25.16 -5.25
C ASN A 345 0.74 -26.03 -5.07
N ILE A 346 0.16 -26.45 -6.19
CA ILE A 346 -1.03 -27.32 -6.25
C ILE A 346 -0.65 -28.57 -7.06
N PRO A 347 0.04 -29.56 -6.45
CA PRO A 347 0.77 -30.59 -7.20
C PRO A 347 -0.09 -31.52 -8.06
N TYR A 348 -1.31 -31.81 -7.61
CA TYR A 348 -2.17 -32.83 -8.23
C TYR A 348 -3.31 -32.26 -9.08
N ILE A 349 -3.27 -30.95 -9.37
CA ILE A 349 -4.37 -30.27 -10.05
C ILE A 349 -4.65 -30.83 -11.45
N GLU A 350 -3.62 -31.35 -12.13
CA GLU A 350 -3.79 -31.96 -13.45
C GLU A 350 -4.58 -33.29 -13.40
N ASN A 351 -4.70 -33.94 -12.24
CA ASN A 351 -5.44 -35.19 -12.10
C ASN A 351 -6.96 -35.00 -12.27
N LEU A 352 -7.45 -33.76 -12.26
CA LEU A 352 -8.85 -33.45 -12.59
C LEU A 352 -9.26 -34.04 -13.96
N LYS A 353 -8.36 -34.07 -14.95
CA LYS A 353 -8.61 -34.68 -16.28
C LYS A 353 -8.87 -36.19 -16.25
N ARG A 354 -8.58 -36.85 -15.12
CA ARG A 354 -8.68 -38.31 -14.94
C ARG A 354 -9.96 -38.74 -14.21
N LEU A 355 -10.81 -37.79 -13.82
CA LEU A 355 -12.05 -38.07 -13.07
C LEU A 355 -13.16 -38.71 -13.92
N GLY A 356 -13.06 -38.64 -15.26
CA GLY A 356 -14.01 -39.25 -16.19
C GLY A 356 -13.41 -39.46 -17.58
N ILE A 357 -14.24 -39.83 -18.55
CA ILE A 357 -13.84 -39.99 -19.96
C ILE A 357 -13.59 -38.62 -20.59
N ALA A 358 -14.43 -37.66 -20.25
CA ALA A 358 -14.28 -36.24 -20.58
C ALA A 358 -14.77 -35.39 -19.41
N GLY A 359 -14.39 -34.12 -19.39
CA GLY A 359 -14.81 -33.21 -18.33
C GLY A 359 -14.22 -31.83 -18.49
N GLY A 360 -14.68 -30.90 -17.66
CA GLY A 360 -14.26 -29.51 -17.72
C GLY A 360 -14.40 -28.80 -16.38
N VAL A 361 -13.54 -27.81 -16.16
CA VAL A 361 -13.62 -26.96 -14.97
C VAL A 361 -14.67 -25.87 -15.24
N LEU A 362 -15.74 -25.87 -14.44
CA LEU A 362 -16.80 -24.86 -14.51
C LEU A 362 -16.45 -23.63 -13.66
N LYS A 363 -15.86 -23.86 -12.49
CA LYS A 363 -15.37 -22.82 -11.58
C LYS A 363 -14.17 -23.34 -10.80
N ALA A 364 -13.15 -22.53 -10.58
CA ALA A 364 -12.11 -22.76 -9.59
C ALA A 364 -11.88 -21.49 -8.78
N GLU A 365 -12.04 -21.56 -7.47
CA GLU A 365 -11.94 -20.41 -6.56
C GLU A 365 -10.94 -20.72 -5.46
N LEU A 366 -9.85 -19.96 -5.43
CA LEU A 366 -8.88 -20.02 -4.33
C LEU A 366 -9.38 -19.12 -3.20
N ILE A 367 -9.36 -19.65 -1.99
CA ILE A 367 -9.82 -18.98 -0.77
C ILE A 367 -8.68 -19.06 0.25
N MET A 368 -8.38 -17.93 0.87
CA MET A 368 -7.39 -17.81 1.95
C MET A 368 -7.92 -16.89 3.04
N TYR A 369 -7.55 -17.15 4.29
CA TYR A 369 -8.04 -16.41 5.45
C TYR A 369 -6.88 -15.67 6.12
N PRO A 370 -7.08 -14.39 6.50
CA PRO A 370 -6.16 -13.73 7.40
C PRO A 370 -6.12 -14.49 8.73
N LYS A 371 -4.95 -14.57 9.35
CA LYS A 371 -4.82 -15.13 10.69
C LYS A 371 -5.65 -14.30 11.67
N ASN A 372 -6.52 -14.96 12.45
CA ASN A 372 -7.27 -14.29 13.50
C ASN A 372 -6.32 -13.60 14.48
N ASP A 373 -6.73 -12.44 15.01
CA ASP A 373 -5.93 -11.54 15.86
C ASP A 373 -4.74 -10.85 15.16
N SER A 374 -4.45 -11.11 13.89
CA SER A 374 -3.33 -10.49 13.18
C SER A 374 -3.68 -9.19 12.43
N PHE A 375 -4.91 -8.68 12.56
CA PHE A 375 -5.39 -7.51 11.83
C PHE A 375 -6.51 -6.77 12.60
N ASP A 376 -6.65 -5.48 12.33
CA ASP A 376 -7.72 -4.63 12.86
C ASP A 376 -7.89 -3.37 11.99
N ASP A 377 -8.96 -2.58 12.18
CA ASP A 377 -9.22 -1.44 11.30
C ASP A 377 -8.35 -0.21 11.60
N GLU A 378 -7.67 -0.17 12.75
CA GLU A 378 -6.96 1.01 13.25
C GLU A 378 -5.45 0.88 13.11
N LEU A 379 -4.85 -0.23 13.58
CA LEU A 379 -3.40 -0.42 13.62
C LEU A 379 -2.90 -1.21 12.40
N PHE A 380 -3.59 -2.29 12.03
CA PHE A 380 -3.17 -3.20 10.96
C PHE A 380 -4.31 -3.57 10.01
N PRO A 381 -4.78 -2.62 9.17
CA PRO A 381 -5.88 -2.87 8.25
C PRO A 381 -5.50 -3.84 7.12
N LEU A 382 -6.45 -4.70 6.76
CA LEU A 382 -6.30 -5.70 5.71
C LEU A 382 -6.16 -5.08 4.32
N PRO A 383 -5.21 -5.54 3.47
CA PRO A 383 -5.07 -5.04 2.10
C PRO A 383 -6.37 -5.22 1.29
N THR A 384 -6.96 -4.11 0.82
CA THR A 384 -8.20 -4.12 0.04
C THR A 384 -8.19 -3.11 -1.11
N ALA A 385 -8.84 -3.48 -2.21
CA ALA A 385 -8.94 -2.70 -3.45
C ALA A 385 -9.93 -1.52 -3.37
N ASP A 386 -10.61 -1.30 -2.24
CA ASP A 386 -11.64 -0.26 -2.16
C ASP A 386 -11.01 1.14 -2.39
N LYS A 387 -11.72 1.96 -3.19
CA LYS A 387 -11.34 3.34 -3.55
C LYS A 387 -11.12 4.23 -2.33
N PHE A 388 -11.67 3.86 -1.19
CA PHE A 388 -11.49 4.57 0.08
C PHE A 388 -10.28 4.07 0.87
N SER A 389 -9.87 2.82 0.71
CA SER A 389 -8.87 2.18 1.57
C SER A 389 -7.44 2.55 1.23
N ARG A 390 -7.15 2.97 -0.02
CA ARG A 390 -5.79 3.36 -0.48
C ARG A 390 -4.71 2.28 -0.27
N LEU A 391 -5.12 1.06 0.08
CA LEU A 391 -4.29 -0.13 0.22
C LEU A 391 -4.16 -0.84 -1.14
N THR A 392 -3.17 -1.72 -1.26
CA THR A 392 -2.87 -2.41 -2.50
C THR A 392 -3.61 -3.73 -2.60
N SER A 393 -4.22 -4.01 -3.76
CA SER A 393 -4.78 -5.33 -4.05
C SER A 393 -3.70 -6.40 -4.13
N LEU A 394 -3.98 -7.57 -3.56
CA LEU A 394 -3.18 -8.76 -3.76
C LEU A 394 -3.45 -9.36 -5.14
N ILE A 395 -2.41 -9.77 -5.84
CA ILE A 395 -2.49 -10.40 -7.16
C ILE A 395 -1.64 -11.68 -7.21
N LEU A 396 -1.74 -12.42 -8.32
CA LEU A 396 -1.05 -13.69 -8.51
C LEU A 396 -0.05 -13.63 -9.66
N TYR A 397 1.11 -14.25 -9.47
CA TYR A 397 2.17 -14.40 -10.47
C TYR A 397 2.55 -15.86 -10.65
N ASN A 398 2.86 -16.27 -11.87
CA ASN A 398 3.58 -17.52 -12.12
C ASN A 398 5.04 -17.36 -11.65
N THR A 399 5.56 -18.42 -11.03
CA THR A 399 6.94 -18.51 -10.54
C THR A 399 7.51 -19.93 -10.69
N ASN A 400 8.75 -20.13 -10.29
CA ASN A 400 9.50 -21.39 -10.31
C ASN A 400 10.11 -21.73 -8.94
N GLU A 401 11.03 -22.70 -8.93
CA GLU A 401 11.80 -23.07 -7.74
C GLU A 401 12.63 -21.91 -7.17
N ASP A 402 13.18 -21.04 -8.01
CA ASP A 402 14.00 -19.88 -7.63
C ASP A 402 13.19 -18.61 -7.28
N ASN A 403 11.87 -18.74 -7.12
CA ASN A 403 10.95 -17.67 -6.72
C ASN A 403 10.95 -16.46 -7.69
N GLU A 404 11.30 -16.66 -8.95
CA GLU A 404 11.33 -15.59 -9.95
C GLU A 404 9.92 -15.16 -10.36
N PHE A 405 9.71 -13.85 -10.51
CA PHE A 405 8.48 -13.33 -11.11
C PHE A 405 8.50 -13.53 -12.62
N ARG A 406 7.69 -14.46 -13.14
CA ARG A 406 7.60 -14.70 -14.59
C ARG A 406 6.55 -13.82 -15.25
N SER A 407 5.29 -13.99 -14.87
CA SER A 407 4.16 -13.24 -15.42
C SER A 407 3.02 -13.20 -14.42
N PHE A 408 2.20 -12.15 -14.44
CA PHE A 408 0.95 -12.20 -13.69
C PHE A 408 0.03 -13.27 -14.29
N ILE A 409 -0.83 -13.87 -13.47
CA ILE A 409 -1.87 -14.77 -13.98
C ILE A 409 -2.94 -13.92 -14.67
N PRO A 410 -3.22 -14.13 -15.97
CA PRO A 410 -4.10 -13.26 -16.72
C PRO A 410 -5.58 -13.55 -16.40
N GLY A 411 -6.31 -12.50 -16.11
CA GLY A 411 -7.76 -12.47 -16.02
C GLY A 411 -8.42 -12.04 -17.33
N VAL A 412 -9.63 -11.49 -17.21
CA VAL A 412 -10.38 -10.93 -18.34
C VAL A 412 -9.56 -9.80 -18.98
N ASN A 413 -9.53 -9.74 -20.32
CA ASN A 413 -8.77 -8.74 -21.08
C ASN A 413 -7.26 -8.69 -20.78
N ASN A 414 -6.66 -9.79 -20.31
CA ASN A 414 -5.23 -9.88 -20.02
C ASN A 414 -4.75 -8.91 -18.91
N THR A 415 -5.63 -8.57 -17.97
CA THR A 415 -5.24 -7.85 -16.74
C THR A 415 -4.87 -8.85 -15.64
N ALA A 416 -4.01 -8.48 -14.71
CA ALA A 416 -3.75 -9.33 -13.54
C ALA A 416 -5.05 -9.62 -12.78
N ILE A 417 -5.27 -10.89 -12.42
CA ILE A 417 -6.33 -11.25 -11.48
C ILE A 417 -5.96 -10.74 -10.09
N ALA A 418 -6.93 -10.14 -9.40
CA ALA A 418 -6.78 -9.63 -8.05
C ALA A 418 -7.70 -10.38 -7.10
N PHE A 419 -7.25 -10.56 -5.86
CA PHE A 419 -8.10 -11.06 -4.81
C PHE A 419 -9.18 -10.04 -4.46
N ARG A 420 -10.37 -10.56 -4.18
CA ARG A 420 -11.46 -9.84 -3.55
C ARG A 420 -11.44 -10.14 -2.06
N VAL A 421 -11.54 -9.09 -1.25
CA VAL A 421 -11.83 -9.23 0.18
C VAL A 421 -13.33 -9.38 0.38
N ASN A 422 -13.73 -10.40 1.14
CA ASN A 422 -15.10 -10.66 1.52
C ASN A 422 -15.24 -10.35 3.01
N ASP A 423 -15.42 -9.05 3.31
CA ASP A 423 -15.51 -8.55 4.68
C ASP A 423 -16.76 -9.06 5.38
N ASN A 424 -16.59 -9.69 6.53
CA ASN A 424 -17.68 -10.04 7.42
C ASN A 424 -17.73 -9.04 8.58
N LEU A 425 -18.57 -8.00 8.42
CA LEU A 425 -18.72 -6.92 9.41
C LEU A 425 -19.30 -7.39 10.76
N GLN A 426 -19.93 -8.56 10.81
CA GLN A 426 -20.50 -9.12 12.05
C GLN A 426 -19.51 -10.02 12.78
N ASN A 427 -18.72 -10.78 12.01
CA ASN A 427 -17.67 -11.64 12.52
C ASN A 427 -16.40 -11.42 11.70
N LYS A 428 -15.54 -10.50 12.14
CA LYS A 428 -14.33 -10.13 11.39
C LYS A 428 -13.41 -11.33 11.13
N ASP A 429 -13.38 -12.29 12.05
CA ASP A 429 -12.60 -13.53 11.97
C ASP A 429 -13.08 -14.47 10.85
N GLU A 430 -14.24 -14.20 10.24
CA GLU A 430 -14.73 -14.90 9.04
C GLU A 430 -14.44 -14.13 7.74
N THR A 431 -13.69 -13.02 7.81
CA THR A 431 -13.25 -12.30 6.61
C THR A 431 -12.30 -13.17 5.80
N PHE A 432 -12.45 -13.20 4.48
CA PHE A 432 -11.59 -14.03 3.62
C PHE A 432 -11.31 -13.38 2.28
N TYR A 433 -10.18 -13.75 1.71
CA TYR A 433 -9.79 -13.39 0.35
C TYR A 433 -10.21 -14.49 -0.60
N SER A 434 -10.80 -14.12 -1.73
CA SER A 434 -11.10 -15.06 -2.82
C SER A 434 -10.66 -14.55 -4.18
N VAL A 435 -10.26 -15.47 -5.06
CA VAL A 435 -9.92 -15.17 -6.44
C VAL A 435 -10.37 -16.30 -7.37
N ASP A 436 -10.85 -15.93 -8.56
CA ASP A 436 -11.25 -16.87 -9.60
C ASP A 436 -10.03 -17.33 -10.40
N LEU A 437 -9.68 -18.61 -10.26
CA LEU A 437 -8.61 -19.30 -10.98
C LEU A 437 -9.12 -20.21 -12.10
N THR A 438 -10.40 -20.12 -12.50
CA THR A 438 -11.02 -21.02 -13.48
C THR A 438 -10.21 -21.13 -14.78
N SER A 439 -9.76 -20.00 -15.33
CA SER A 439 -8.93 -19.97 -16.55
C SER A 439 -7.56 -20.62 -16.33
N TYR A 440 -6.92 -20.35 -15.19
CA TYR A 440 -5.63 -20.95 -14.84
C TYR A 440 -5.75 -22.47 -14.70
N VAL A 441 -6.71 -22.96 -13.92
CA VAL A 441 -6.94 -24.40 -13.71
C VAL A 441 -7.29 -25.09 -15.02
N ASN A 442 -8.14 -24.50 -15.87
CA ASN A 442 -8.42 -25.04 -17.20
C ASN A 442 -7.15 -25.16 -18.05
N SER A 443 -6.28 -24.13 -18.03
CA SER A 443 -5.03 -24.16 -18.79
C SER A 443 -4.10 -25.30 -18.33
N VAL A 444 -3.99 -25.52 -17.02
CA VAL A 444 -3.20 -26.63 -16.46
C VAL A 444 -3.80 -27.99 -16.78
N VAL A 445 -5.13 -28.13 -16.71
CA VAL A 445 -5.83 -29.39 -17.04
C VAL A 445 -5.62 -29.78 -18.51
N VAL A 446 -5.59 -28.79 -19.42
CA VAL A 446 -5.43 -29.00 -20.87
C VAL A 446 -3.96 -29.17 -21.26
N SER A 447 -3.08 -28.29 -20.80
CA SER A 447 -1.68 -28.21 -21.26
C SER A 447 -0.71 -28.98 -20.37
N GLY A 448 -1.12 -29.36 -19.15
CA GLY A 448 -0.21 -29.81 -18.10
C GLY A 448 0.42 -28.64 -17.35
N LYS A 449 1.15 -28.98 -16.28
CA LYS A 449 1.91 -28.05 -15.44
C LYS A 449 3.36 -28.56 -15.36
N GLU A 450 4.35 -27.67 -15.43
CA GLU A 450 5.73 -28.08 -15.19
C GLU A 450 5.94 -28.37 -13.70
N TYR A 451 6.88 -29.27 -13.36
CA TYR A 451 7.08 -29.71 -11.98
C TYR A 451 7.46 -28.55 -11.04
N GLU A 452 8.25 -27.61 -11.55
CA GLU A 452 8.79 -26.45 -10.84
C GLU A 452 7.81 -25.28 -10.77
N ASP A 453 6.71 -25.30 -11.55
CA ASP A 453 5.78 -24.18 -11.59
C ASP A 453 5.09 -23.99 -10.23
N ALA A 454 5.01 -22.76 -9.77
CA ALA A 454 4.27 -22.36 -8.59
C ALA A 454 3.60 -21.01 -8.83
N ILE A 455 2.85 -20.54 -7.83
CA ILE A 455 2.16 -19.25 -7.86
C ILE A 455 2.65 -18.41 -6.69
N LEU A 456 3.08 -17.18 -6.95
CA LEU A 456 3.28 -16.16 -5.91
C LEU A 456 2.00 -15.37 -5.71
N ILE A 457 1.68 -15.10 -4.46
CA ILE A 457 0.59 -14.25 -4.00
C ILE A 457 1.22 -13.09 -3.22
N GLY A 458 0.87 -11.87 -3.60
CA GLY A 458 1.32 -10.70 -2.86
C GLY A 458 0.94 -9.39 -3.51
N ILE A 459 1.60 -8.34 -3.04
CA ILE A 459 1.38 -6.96 -3.47
C ILE A 459 1.92 -6.78 -4.90
N GLN A 460 1.28 -5.91 -5.68
CA GLN A 460 1.71 -5.57 -7.03
C GLN A 460 3.16 -5.07 -7.04
N ARG A 461 3.99 -5.63 -7.92
CA ARG A 461 5.42 -5.31 -8.06
C ARG A 461 5.69 -3.82 -8.29
N GLU A 462 4.75 -3.12 -8.92
CA GLU A 462 4.86 -1.72 -9.27
C GLU A 462 4.71 -0.79 -8.06
N VAL A 463 4.17 -1.28 -6.93
CA VAL A 463 3.91 -0.47 -5.74
C VAL A 463 4.40 -1.09 -4.43
N VAL A 464 4.88 -2.33 -4.45
CA VAL A 464 5.35 -3.06 -3.27
C VAL A 464 6.47 -2.32 -2.52
N GLY A 465 7.31 -1.52 -3.20
CA GLY A 465 8.34 -0.70 -2.55
C GLY A 465 7.84 0.59 -1.89
N ASN A 466 6.58 0.97 -2.10
CA ASN A 466 5.98 2.19 -1.54
C ASN A 466 4.67 1.88 -0.80
N THR A 467 4.67 0.77 -0.07
CA THR A 467 3.61 0.41 0.86
C THR A 467 4.18 -0.41 2.02
N TYR A 468 3.51 -0.39 3.15
CA TYR A 468 3.78 -1.22 4.32
C TYR A 468 2.61 -2.19 4.60
N ASP A 469 1.71 -2.36 3.63
CA ASP A 469 0.62 -3.31 3.67
C ASP A 469 1.12 -4.72 4.03
N ARG A 470 0.39 -5.40 4.90
CA ARG A 470 0.76 -6.74 5.39
C ARG A 470 -0.43 -7.68 5.40
N LEU A 471 -0.16 -8.97 5.29
CA LEU A 471 -1.15 -10.03 5.52
C LEU A 471 -0.44 -11.28 6.07
N ILE A 472 -0.98 -11.83 7.15
CA ILE A 472 -0.60 -13.13 7.71
C ILE A 472 -1.72 -14.09 7.33
N ILE A 473 -1.40 -15.23 6.73
CA ILE A 473 -2.37 -16.19 6.19
C ILE A 473 -2.28 -17.48 7.00
N GLU A 474 -3.43 -18.01 7.41
CA GLU A 474 -3.57 -19.31 8.07
C GLU A 474 -3.65 -20.45 7.04
N ASP A 475 -2.88 -21.51 7.26
CA ASP A 475 -2.87 -22.72 6.43
C ASP A 475 -2.83 -24.02 7.27
N ASP A 476 -3.29 -23.98 8.51
CA ASP A 476 -3.37 -25.18 9.37
C ASP A 476 -4.32 -26.22 8.75
N PRO A 477 -3.84 -27.43 8.36
CA PRO A 477 -4.67 -28.46 7.75
C PRO A 477 -5.90 -28.87 8.57
N ASP A 478 -5.85 -28.74 9.90
CA ASP A 478 -6.94 -29.08 10.82
C ASP A 478 -7.94 -27.93 11.04
N SER A 479 -7.65 -26.74 10.50
CA SER A 479 -8.48 -25.54 10.61
C SER A 479 -9.49 -25.39 9.46
N ASP A 480 -10.68 -24.86 9.76
CA ASP A 480 -11.66 -24.44 8.74
C ASP A 480 -11.18 -23.23 7.91
N TYR A 481 -10.19 -22.50 8.44
CA TYR A 481 -9.57 -21.31 7.87
C TYR A 481 -8.34 -21.61 7.00
N ARG A 482 -8.01 -22.88 6.77
CA ARG A 482 -6.92 -23.26 5.87
C ARG A 482 -7.12 -22.75 4.45
N MET A 483 -6.01 -22.58 3.72
CA MET A 483 -6.07 -22.23 2.31
C MET A 483 -6.70 -23.37 1.52
N LYS A 484 -7.62 -23.05 0.61
CA LYS A 484 -8.34 -24.06 -0.18
C LYS A 484 -8.67 -23.60 -1.58
N LEU A 485 -8.51 -24.51 -2.54
CA LEU A 485 -8.98 -24.35 -3.91
C LEU A 485 -10.28 -25.15 -4.09
N LYS A 486 -11.40 -24.44 -4.24
CA LYS A 486 -12.71 -25.05 -4.53
C LYS A 486 -12.91 -25.15 -6.04
N VAL A 487 -13.07 -26.35 -6.56
CA VAL A 487 -13.27 -26.62 -7.99
C VAL A 487 -14.63 -27.24 -8.23
N THR A 488 -15.47 -26.56 -8.99
CA THR A 488 -16.68 -27.14 -9.59
C THR A 488 -16.30 -27.75 -10.93
N TYR A 489 -16.43 -29.07 -11.06
CA TYR A 489 -15.99 -29.82 -12.23
C TYR A 489 -17.17 -30.62 -12.81
N VAL A 490 -17.32 -30.61 -14.13
CA VAL A 490 -18.26 -31.50 -14.83
C VAL A 490 -17.52 -32.74 -15.31
N ILE A 491 -18.07 -33.91 -15.00
CA ILE A 491 -17.54 -35.22 -15.35
C ILE A 491 -18.52 -35.86 -16.33
N GLN A 492 -18.03 -36.28 -17.49
CA GLN A 492 -18.76 -37.19 -18.37
C GLN A 492 -18.23 -38.61 -18.13
N ARG A 493 -19.12 -39.49 -17.66
CA ARG A 493 -18.79 -40.87 -17.29
C ARG A 493 -18.80 -41.83 -18.49
#